data_AF-A0A3N2ME25-F1
#
_entry.id   AF-A0A3N2ME25-F1
#
_cell.length_a   1.000
_cell.length_b   1.000
_cell.length_c   1.000
_cell.angle_alpha   90.00
_cell.angle_beta   90.00
_cell.angle_gamma   90.00
#
_symmetry.space_group_name_H-M   'P 1'
#
loop_
_entity.id
_entity.type
_entity.pdbx_description
1 polymer ?
#
loop_
_entity_poly.entity_id
_entity_poly.type
_entity_poly.pdbx_seq_one_letter_code
_entity_poly.pdbx_strand_id
1 'polypeptide(L)'
;MKATYNEIFISNQILSNIPTVMEGRKMPASTVTTILLHRLAHQRKMEEYEEACRKALDELKKDEKYSDFDSRIQAHEEAKSKGNEYDKEFDKIVDGLTEAYSDVRRKQAQVTTEVEIQPMTRKELDDIVDFVGTEGTITISHAAGCFEQERIQFLGMLTNYFTNQQR
;
A
#
# COMPACT_ATOMS: atom_id res chain seq x y z
N MET A 1 -14.29 9.59 4.34
CA MET A 1 -13.22 10.30 3.59
C MET A 1 -13.24 9.82 2.15
N LYS A 2 -13.30 10.71 1.16
CA LYS A 2 -13.23 10.36 -0.26
C LYS A 2 -11.79 10.55 -0.76
N ALA A 3 -11.19 9.50 -1.32
CA ALA A 3 -9.79 9.51 -1.75
C ALA A 3 -9.55 8.51 -2.87
N THR A 4 -8.52 8.73 -3.68
CA THR A 4 -8.00 7.75 -4.64
C THR A 4 -7.34 6.58 -3.92
N TYR A 5 -7.28 5.40 -4.55
CA TYR A 5 -6.52 4.27 -3.99
C TYR A 5 -5.04 4.61 -3.75
N ASN A 6 -4.45 5.48 -4.57
CA ASN A 6 -3.10 5.99 -4.35
C ASN A 6 -2.97 6.80 -3.04
N GLU A 7 -3.92 7.71 -2.78
CA GLU A 7 -3.96 8.47 -1.52
C GLU A 7 -4.22 7.58 -0.31
N ILE A 8 -5.06 6.55 -0.47
CA ILE A 8 -5.32 5.53 0.56
C ILE A 8 -4.05 4.73 0.85
N PHE A 9 -3.29 4.35 -0.17
CA PHE A 9 -2.00 3.67 0.00
C PHE A 9 -1.03 4.53 0.83
N ILE A 10 -0.87 5.80 0.47
CA ILE A 10 -0.01 6.74 1.20
C ILE A 10 -0.48 6.88 2.66
N SER A 11 -1.78 7.05 2.85
CA SER A 11 -2.39 7.15 4.19
C SER A 11 -2.15 5.88 5.02
N ASN A 12 -2.29 4.71 4.40
CA ASN A 12 -2.04 3.42 5.05
C ASN A 12 -0.57 3.28 5.50
N GLN A 13 0.38 3.74 4.68
CA GLN A 13 1.81 3.75 5.03
C GLN A 13 2.08 4.67 6.23
N ILE A 14 1.52 5.88 6.25
CA ILE A 14 1.67 6.81 7.38
C ILE A 14 1.10 6.18 8.66
N LEU A 15 -0.14 5.69 8.59
CA LEU A 15 -0.84 5.09 9.72
C LEU A 15 -0.10 3.88 10.28
N SER A 16 0.41 3.00 9.42
CA SER A 16 1.13 1.79 9.81
C SER A 16 2.42 2.08 10.58
N ASN A 17 3.00 3.26 10.36
CA ASN A 17 4.26 3.68 10.96
C ASN A 17 4.09 4.50 12.24
N ILE A 18 2.86 4.79 12.69
CA ILE A 18 2.64 5.43 13.99
C ILE A 18 3.05 4.47 15.12
N PRO A 19 4.07 4.78 15.95
CA PRO A 19 4.43 3.90 17.05
C PRO A 19 3.36 3.94 18.15
N THR A 20 3.00 2.78 18.70
CA THR A 20 2.11 2.68 19.86
C THR A 20 2.88 2.47 21.18
N VAL A 21 4.15 2.05 21.06
CA VAL A 21 5.12 1.91 22.14
C VAL A 21 6.45 2.45 21.64
N MET A 22 7.08 3.34 22.40
CA MET A 22 8.34 3.99 22.00
C MET A 22 9.07 4.45 23.26
N GLU A 23 10.39 4.22 23.34
CA GLU A 23 11.23 4.70 24.46
C GLU A 23 10.69 4.30 25.85
N GLY A 24 10.10 3.11 25.97
CA GLY A 24 9.48 2.63 27.22
C GLY A 24 8.14 3.29 27.58
N ARG A 25 7.66 4.25 26.79
CA ARG A 25 6.34 4.89 26.92
C ARG A 25 5.29 4.13 26.09
N LYS A 26 4.04 4.17 26.56
CA LYS A 26 2.86 3.66 25.84
C LYS A 26 1.92 4.80 25.52
N MET A 27 1.37 4.79 24.31
CA MET A 27 0.36 5.76 23.88
C MET A 27 -0.98 5.53 24.62
N PRO A 28 -1.81 6.58 24.84
CA PRO A 28 -3.13 6.41 25.45
C PRO A 28 -3.98 5.38 24.69
N ALA A 29 -4.68 4.52 25.44
CA ALA A 29 -5.43 3.39 24.87
C ALA A 29 -6.55 3.84 23.90
N SER A 30 -7.20 4.98 24.18
CA SER A 30 -8.19 5.58 23.27
C SER A 30 -7.56 5.91 21.92
N THR A 31 -6.40 6.57 21.92
CA THR A 31 -5.68 7.00 20.73
C THR A 31 -5.15 5.82 19.94
N VAL A 32 -4.62 4.80 20.63
CA VAL A 32 -4.24 3.52 20.00
C VAL A 32 -5.44 2.86 19.32
N THR A 33 -6.60 2.84 19.97
CA THR A 33 -7.82 2.26 19.38
C THR A 33 -8.19 2.96 18.08
N THR A 34 -8.18 4.29 18.08
CA THR A 34 -8.46 5.10 16.88
C THR A 34 -7.46 4.83 15.76
N ILE A 35 -6.15 4.77 16.06
CA ILE A 35 -5.11 4.40 15.08
C ILE A 35 -5.38 3.01 14.48
N LEU A 36 -5.71 2.02 15.31
CA LEU A 36 -5.99 0.66 14.85
C LEU A 36 -7.21 0.61 13.93
N LEU A 37 -8.29 1.34 14.27
CA LEU A 37 -9.46 1.46 13.40
C LEU A 37 -9.10 2.10 12.06
N HIS A 38 -8.29 3.16 12.06
CA HIS A 38 -7.81 3.78 10.82
C HIS A 38 -6.96 2.85 9.97
N ARG A 39 -6.04 2.10 10.56
CA ARG A 39 -5.25 1.07 9.85
C ARG A 39 -6.16 0.03 9.22
N LEU A 40 -7.10 -0.53 9.98
CA LEU A 40 -8.03 -1.55 9.50
C LEU A 40 -8.91 -1.02 8.35
N ALA A 41 -9.43 0.20 8.46
CA ALA A 41 -10.26 0.79 7.41
C ALA A 41 -9.49 1.00 6.10
N HIS A 42 -8.24 1.47 6.18
CA HIS A 42 -7.40 1.66 4.99
C HIS A 42 -6.92 0.32 4.42
N GLN A 43 -6.56 -0.64 5.27
CA GLN A 43 -6.15 -1.97 4.85
C GLN A 43 -7.26 -2.66 4.05
N ARG A 44 -8.53 -2.60 4.50
CA ARG A 44 -9.67 -3.16 3.75
C ARG A 44 -9.76 -2.58 2.34
N LYS A 45 -9.55 -1.27 2.19
CA LYS A 45 -9.55 -0.61 0.88
C LYS A 45 -8.35 -1.04 0.03
N MET A 46 -7.19 -1.29 0.63
CA MET A 46 -6.07 -1.87 -0.10
C MET A 46 -6.35 -3.30 -0.56
N GLU A 47 -7.05 -4.10 0.24
CA GLU A 47 -7.50 -5.45 -0.16
C GLU A 47 -8.50 -5.39 -1.32
N GLU A 48 -9.46 -4.46 -1.28
CA GLU A 48 -10.40 -4.20 -2.39
C GLU A 48 -9.66 -3.81 -3.69
N TYR A 49 -8.65 -2.95 -3.59
CA TYR A 49 -7.80 -2.54 -4.71
C TYR A 49 -7.05 -3.73 -5.32
N GLU A 50 -6.40 -4.55 -4.49
CA GLU A 50 -5.64 -5.71 -4.96
C GLU A 50 -6.56 -6.76 -5.59
N GLU A 51 -7.75 -6.97 -5.02
CA GLU A 51 -8.75 -7.87 -5.60
C GLU A 51 -9.21 -7.39 -6.98
N ALA A 52 -9.49 -6.09 -7.14
CA ALA A 52 -9.87 -5.51 -8.43
C ALA A 52 -8.75 -5.66 -9.48
N CYS A 53 -7.50 -5.40 -9.09
CA CYS A 53 -6.35 -5.58 -9.98
C CYS A 53 -6.19 -7.05 -10.36
N ARG A 54 -6.32 -7.99 -9.42
CA ARG A 54 -6.24 -9.43 -9.70
C ARG A 54 -7.31 -9.88 -10.69
N LYS A 55 -8.57 -9.47 -10.50
CA LYS A 55 -9.65 -9.77 -11.46
C LYS A 55 -9.34 -9.24 -12.86
N ALA A 56 -8.80 -8.03 -12.96
CA ALA A 56 -8.41 -7.46 -14.25
C ALA A 56 -7.24 -8.22 -14.89
N LEU A 57 -6.28 -8.73 -14.11
CA LEU A 57 -5.24 -9.62 -14.63
C LEU A 57 -5.84 -10.92 -15.18
N ASP A 58 -6.79 -11.52 -14.46
CA ASP A 58 -7.47 -12.74 -14.91
C ASP A 58 -8.23 -12.50 -16.22
N GLU A 59 -8.87 -11.33 -16.40
CA GLU A 59 -9.50 -10.95 -17.67
C GLU A 59 -8.46 -10.71 -18.78
N LEU A 60 -7.33 -10.05 -18.51
CA LEU A 60 -6.25 -9.88 -19.48
C LEU A 60 -5.73 -11.23 -19.99
N LYS A 61 -5.61 -12.22 -19.10
CA LYS A 61 -5.17 -13.58 -19.45
C LYS A 61 -6.16 -14.34 -20.32
N LYS A 62 -7.41 -13.90 -20.49
CA LYS A 62 -8.36 -14.54 -21.42
C LYS A 62 -8.15 -14.14 -22.88
N ASP A 63 -7.38 -13.08 -23.14
CA ASP A 63 -6.97 -12.74 -24.50
C ASP A 63 -6.18 -13.90 -25.11
N GLU A 64 -6.43 -14.22 -26.38
CA GLU A 64 -5.76 -15.31 -27.09
C GLU A 64 -4.23 -15.22 -26.96
N LYS A 65 -3.69 -14.00 -26.95
CA LYS A 65 -2.26 -13.69 -26.80
C LYS A 65 -1.67 -14.16 -25.46
N TYR A 66 -2.47 -14.25 -24.39
CA TYR A 66 -2.03 -14.56 -23.02
C TYR A 66 -2.67 -15.82 -22.45
N SER A 67 -3.54 -16.49 -23.20
CA SER A 67 -4.36 -17.62 -22.74
C SER A 67 -3.57 -18.84 -22.25
N ASP A 68 -2.37 -19.03 -22.78
CA ASP A 68 -1.44 -20.11 -22.42
C ASP A 68 -0.34 -19.65 -21.44
N PHE A 69 -0.40 -18.41 -20.94
CA PHE A 69 0.64 -17.80 -20.12
C PHE A 69 1.00 -18.64 -18.88
N ASP A 70 0.00 -19.11 -18.13
CA ASP A 70 0.23 -19.87 -16.89
C ASP A 70 0.87 -21.23 -17.15
N SER A 71 0.59 -21.87 -18.29
CA SER A 71 1.26 -23.11 -18.68
C SER A 71 2.68 -22.86 -19.18
N ARG A 72 2.89 -21.76 -19.91
CA ARG A 72 4.21 -21.39 -20.46
C ARG A 72 5.17 -20.89 -19.41
N ILE A 73 4.72 -20.13 -18.40
CA ILE A 73 5.60 -19.66 -17.31
C ILE A 73 6.16 -20.85 -16.52
N GLN A 74 5.33 -21.86 -16.24
CA GLN A 74 5.76 -23.08 -15.57
C GLN A 74 6.79 -23.85 -16.41
N ALA A 75 6.49 -24.05 -17.71
CA ALA A 75 7.42 -24.72 -18.61
C ALA A 75 8.75 -23.96 -18.75
N HIS A 76 8.70 -22.63 -18.76
CA HIS A 76 9.88 -21.77 -18.85
C HIS A 76 10.74 -21.82 -17.56
N GLU A 77 10.12 -21.82 -16.38
CA GLU A 77 10.84 -22.00 -15.10
C GLU A 77 11.50 -23.39 -15.02
N GLU A 78 10.81 -24.44 -15.45
CA GLU A 78 11.36 -25.78 -15.53
C GLU A 78 12.52 -25.88 -16.53
N ALA A 79 12.39 -25.27 -17.72
CA ALA A 79 13.44 -25.24 -18.74
C ALA A 79 14.69 -24.49 -18.24
N LYS A 80 14.50 -23.35 -17.55
CA LYS A 80 15.59 -22.57 -16.94
C LYS A 80 16.33 -23.37 -15.88
N SER A 81 15.62 -24.14 -15.06
CA SER A 81 16.25 -25.01 -14.04
C SER A 81 17.10 -26.13 -14.64
N LYS A 82 16.79 -26.56 -15.87
CA LYS A 82 17.49 -27.64 -16.61
C LYS A 82 18.58 -27.12 -17.56
N GLY A 83 18.80 -25.80 -17.63
CA GLY A 83 19.79 -25.19 -18.52
C GLY A 83 19.42 -25.24 -20.00
N ASN A 84 18.13 -25.34 -20.32
CA ASN A 84 17.64 -25.39 -21.70
C ASN A 84 17.58 -24.00 -22.35
N GLU A 85 17.41 -24.00 -23.67
CA GLU A 85 17.39 -22.80 -24.52
C GLU A 85 16.24 -21.84 -24.17
N TYR A 86 16.53 -20.54 -24.32
CA TYR A 86 15.72 -19.42 -23.85
C TYR A 86 14.66 -19.01 -24.90
N ASP A 87 13.38 -19.00 -24.52
CA ASP A 87 12.26 -18.63 -25.41
C ASP A 87 12.04 -17.10 -25.41
N LYS A 88 12.72 -16.42 -26.33
CA LYS A 88 12.59 -14.95 -26.53
C LYS A 88 11.18 -14.51 -26.93
N GLU A 89 10.35 -15.38 -27.51
CA GLU A 89 8.97 -15.02 -27.82
C GLU A 89 8.11 -15.01 -26.56
N PHE A 90 8.38 -15.92 -25.63
CA PHE A 90 7.73 -15.93 -24.33
C PHE A 90 8.06 -14.67 -23.50
N ASP A 91 9.30 -14.18 -23.53
CA ASP A 91 9.63 -12.92 -22.84
C ASP A 91 8.81 -11.73 -23.35
N LYS A 92 8.60 -11.64 -24.67
CA LYS A 92 7.77 -10.57 -25.24
C LYS A 92 6.32 -10.65 -24.76
N ILE A 93 5.84 -11.86 -24.49
CA ILE A 93 4.50 -12.09 -23.93
C ILE A 93 4.49 -11.68 -22.45
N VAL A 94 5.52 -12.04 -21.68
CA VAL A 94 5.71 -11.61 -20.28
C VAL A 94 5.77 -10.10 -20.17
N ASP A 95 6.59 -9.44 -20.99
CA ASP A 95 6.73 -7.98 -21.02
C ASP A 95 5.41 -7.32 -21.39
N GLY A 96 4.73 -7.82 -22.42
CA GLY A 96 3.44 -7.30 -22.87
C GLY A 96 2.32 -7.44 -21.82
N LEU A 97 2.25 -8.58 -21.12
CA LEU A 97 1.30 -8.79 -20.03
C LEU A 97 1.65 -7.91 -18.82
N THR A 98 2.95 -7.78 -18.50
CA THR A 98 3.44 -6.94 -17.40
C THR A 98 3.13 -5.47 -17.63
N GLU A 99 3.33 -4.97 -18.85
CA GLU A 99 2.97 -3.60 -19.23
C GLU A 99 1.46 -3.36 -19.12
N ALA A 100 0.65 -4.26 -19.70
CA ALA A 100 -0.81 -4.16 -19.63
C ALA A 100 -1.31 -4.19 -18.18
N TYR A 101 -0.75 -5.07 -17.34
CA TYR A 101 -1.12 -5.16 -15.93
C TYR A 101 -0.66 -3.95 -15.11
N SER A 102 0.52 -3.41 -15.41
CA SER A 102 1.01 -2.17 -14.79
C SER A 102 0.10 -0.98 -15.11
N ASP A 103 -0.41 -0.93 -16.34
CA ASP A 103 -1.38 0.06 -16.79
C ASP A 103 -2.72 -0.06 -16.06
N VAL A 104 -3.22 -1.30 -15.85
CA VAL A 104 -4.39 -1.58 -15.01
C VAL A 104 -4.17 -1.03 -13.60
N ARG A 105 -3.05 -1.38 -12.96
CA ARG A 105 -2.74 -0.91 -11.60
C ARG A 105 -2.67 0.61 -11.53
N ARG A 106 -2.01 1.26 -12.49
CA ARG A 106 -1.92 2.74 -12.57
C ARG A 106 -3.28 3.40 -12.70
N LYS A 107 -4.15 2.89 -13.57
CA LYS A 107 -5.52 3.41 -13.75
C LYS A 107 -6.38 3.15 -12.51
N GLN A 108 -6.31 1.94 -11.95
CA GLN A 108 -7.04 1.59 -10.74
C GLN A 108 -6.60 2.44 -9.54
N ALA A 109 -5.32 2.77 -9.43
CA ALA A 109 -4.80 3.61 -8.35
C ALA A 109 -5.40 5.03 -8.35
N GLN A 110 -5.87 5.52 -9.51
CA GLN A 110 -6.53 6.82 -9.66
C GLN A 110 -8.05 6.76 -9.40
N VAL A 111 -8.63 5.57 -9.27
CA VAL A 111 -10.06 5.43 -8.94
C VAL A 111 -10.30 5.97 -7.54
N THR A 112 -11.30 6.84 -7.43
CA THR A 112 -11.75 7.41 -6.17
C THR A 112 -12.74 6.48 -5.48
N THR A 113 -12.54 6.25 -4.18
CA THR A 113 -13.42 5.46 -3.32
C THR A 113 -13.64 6.18 -1.98
N GLU A 114 -14.55 5.64 -1.17
CA GLU A 114 -14.83 6.15 0.16
C GLU A 114 -14.25 5.23 1.22
N VAL A 115 -13.51 5.82 2.16
CA VAL A 115 -13.09 5.18 3.40
C VAL A 115 -14.08 5.57 4.49
N GLU A 116 -14.88 4.59 4.91
CA GLU A 116 -15.88 4.72 5.97
C GLU A 116 -15.20 4.60 7.34
N ILE A 117 -14.84 5.75 7.92
CA ILE A 117 -14.32 5.83 9.27
C ILE A 117 -14.60 7.21 9.86
N GLN A 118 -14.83 7.25 11.17
CA GLN A 118 -14.89 8.52 11.89
C GLN A 118 -13.53 9.23 11.79
N PRO A 119 -13.51 10.54 11.48
CA PRO A 119 -12.27 11.30 11.51
C PRO A 119 -11.64 11.25 12.89
N MET A 120 -10.30 11.23 12.91
CA MET A 120 -9.56 11.41 14.15
C MET A 120 -9.91 12.78 14.76
N THR A 121 -9.99 12.85 16.09
CA THR A 121 -10.21 14.10 16.82
C THR A 121 -8.90 14.86 16.97
N ARG A 122 -8.99 16.18 17.20
CA ARG A 122 -7.81 17.01 17.44
C ARG A 122 -6.99 16.54 18.64
N LYS A 123 -7.68 16.11 19.71
CA LYS A 123 -7.05 15.56 20.92
C LYS A 123 -6.22 14.31 20.61
N GLU A 124 -6.76 13.39 19.81
CA GLU A 124 -6.02 12.17 19.44
C GLU A 124 -4.80 12.49 18.57
N LEU A 125 -4.88 13.50 17.70
CA LEU A 125 -3.71 13.98 16.96
C LEU A 125 -2.66 14.56 17.90
N ASP A 126 -3.06 15.42 18.84
CA ASP A 126 -2.15 16.03 19.80
C ASP A 126 -1.48 14.95 20.68
N ASP A 127 -2.22 13.92 21.11
CA ASP A 127 -1.67 12.76 21.82
C ASP A 127 -0.59 12.02 20.99
N ILE A 128 -0.76 11.90 19.67
CA ILE A 128 0.24 11.28 18.80
C ILE A 128 1.48 12.16 18.67
N VAL A 129 1.29 13.47 18.47
CA VAL A 129 2.38 14.44 18.34
C VAL A 129 3.24 14.46 19.62
N ASP A 130 2.60 14.53 20.78
CA ASP A 130 3.28 14.54 22.09
C ASP A 130 3.98 13.20 22.37
N PHE A 131 3.38 12.09 21.93
CA PHE A 131 3.97 10.77 22.09
C PHE A 131 5.23 10.61 21.25
N VAL A 132 5.17 10.95 19.97
CA VAL A 132 6.30 10.82 19.02
C VAL A 132 7.39 11.85 19.33
N GLY A 133 7.01 13.08 19.67
CA GLY A 133 7.95 14.20 19.80
C GLY A 133 8.52 14.66 18.46
N THR A 134 9.10 15.85 18.42
CA THR A 134 9.59 16.47 17.19
C THR A 134 11.06 16.20 16.90
N GLU A 135 11.83 15.80 17.91
CA GLU A 135 13.28 15.64 17.82
C GLU A 135 13.71 14.19 17.51
N GLY A 136 14.78 14.05 16.73
CA GLY A 136 15.37 12.77 16.38
C GLY A 136 14.69 12.07 15.20
N THR A 137 14.91 10.76 15.11
CA THR A 137 14.38 9.92 14.03
C THR A 137 13.44 8.83 14.57
N ILE A 138 12.62 8.30 13.67
CA ILE A 138 11.89 7.04 13.84
C ILE A 138 12.20 6.12 12.67
N THR A 139 12.11 4.82 12.89
CA THR A 139 12.17 3.84 11.81
C THR A 139 10.80 3.71 11.18
N ILE A 140 10.72 3.92 9.87
CA ILE A 140 9.51 3.64 9.09
C ILE A 140 9.75 2.46 8.15
N SER A 141 8.76 1.58 8.11
CA SER A 141 8.71 0.41 7.25
C SER A 141 8.00 0.75 5.96
N HIS A 142 8.60 0.34 4.85
CA HIS A 142 8.05 0.47 3.50
C HIS A 142 8.28 -0.83 2.72
N ALA A 143 7.61 -0.98 1.58
CA ALA A 143 7.78 -2.14 0.71
C ALA A 143 9.23 -2.35 0.25
N ALA A 144 10.04 -1.29 0.20
CA ALA A 144 11.44 -1.32 -0.20
C ALA A 144 12.42 -1.59 0.97
N GLY A 145 11.92 -1.72 2.20
CA GLY A 145 12.71 -1.89 3.41
C GLY A 145 12.39 -0.87 4.50
N CYS A 146 13.19 -0.88 5.57
CA CYS A 146 13.06 0.05 6.68
C CYS A 146 14.08 1.18 6.55
N PHE A 147 13.66 2.41 6.86
CA PHE A 147 14.54 3.58 6.82
C PHE A 147 14.28 4.51 7.99
N GLU A 148 15.30 5.31 8.32
CA GLU A 148 15.18 6.36 9.32
C GLU A 148 14.53 7.60 8.70
N GLN A 149 13.57 8.15 9.43
CA GLN A 149 12.82 9.32 9.05
C GLN A 149 12.84 10.32 10.21
N GLU A 150 13.14 11.58 9.92
CA GLU A 150 13.04 12.64 10.94
C GLU A 150 11.60 12.72 11.49
N ARG A 151 11.47 12.76 12.81
CA ARG A 151 10.15 12.74 13.47
C ARG A 151 9.28 13.92 13.04
N ILE A 152 9.86 15.10 12.91
CA ILE A 152 9.14 16.29 12.44
C ILE A 152 8.55 16.13 11.04
N GLN A 153 9.27 15.46 10.13
CA GLN A 153 8.78 15.21 8.77
C GLN A 153 7.64 14.18 8.79
N PHE A 154 7.79 13.10 9.57
CA PHE A 154 6.73 12.11 9.77
C PHE A 154 5.45 12.74 10.35
N LEU A 155 5.58 13.59 11.37
CA LEU A 155 4.46 14.33 11.96
C LEU A 155 3.81 15.31 10.97
N GLY A 156 4.59 15.90 10.05
CA GLY A 156 4.06 16.67 8.93
C GLY A 156 3.17 15.83 8.01
N MET A 157 3.58 14.61 7.67
CA MET A 157 2.77 13.68 6.87
C MET A 157 1.47 13.30 7.60
N LEU A 158 1.55 13.02 8.90
CA LEU A 158 0.40 12.71 9.74
C LEU A 158 -0.60 13.88 9.83
N THR A 159 -0.10 15.10 9.95
CA THR A 159 -0.94 16.32 10.02
C THR A 159 -1.66 16.57 8.69
N ASN A 160 -1.00 16.31 7.57
CA ASN A 160 -1.63 16.38 6.24
C ASN A 160 -2.72 15.33 6.10
N TYR A 161 -2.47 14.09 6.52
CA TYR A 161 -3.49 13.03 6.56
C TYR A 161 -4.71 13.48 7.39
N PHE A 162 -4.49 13.97 8.61
CA PHE A 162 -5.56 14.46 9.49
C PHE A 162 -6.39 15.56 8.82
N THR A 163 -5.73 16.54 8.20
CA THR A 163 -6.40 17.66 7.52
C THR A 163 -7.26 17.20 6.35
N ASN A 164 -6.81 16.19 5.60
CA ASN A 164 -7.56 15.61 4.49
C ASN A 164 -8.80 14.84 4.95
N GLN A 165 -8.84 14.34 6.19
CA GLN A 165 -10.06 13.70 6.73
C GLN A 165 -11.19 14.68 7.03
N GLN A 166 -10.88 15.97 7.21
CA GLN A 166 -11.83 17.01 7.59
C GLN A 166 -12.44 17.72 6.37
N ARG A 167 -12.02 17.34 5.16
CA ARG A 167 -12.54 17.85 3.87
C ARG A 167 -13.60 16.90 3.32
#